data_AF-A0AAU3PTK0-F1
#
_entry.id   AF-A0AAU3PTK0-F1
#
_cell.length_a   1.000
_cell.length_b   1.000
_cell.length_c   1.000
_cell.angle_alpha   90.00
_cell.angle_beta   90.00
_cell.angle_gamma   90.00
#
_symmetry.space_group_name_H-M   'P 1'
#
loop_
_entity.id
_entity.type
_entity.pdbx_description
1 polymer ?
#
loop_
_entity_poly.entity_id
_entity_poly.type
_entity_poly.pdbx_seq_one_letter_code
_entity_poly.pdbx_strand_id
1 'polypeptide(L)'
;MAVHVIASSLMTSDSTPHRARSVGHERWVVSYLPGRTLTCAQAVSALKVAEVVPDLLDSVGELADQVGLTALEAVGMAIHQAPWDELPHPRGTYPTSHSTYIPAEVA
;
A
#
# COMPACT_ATOMS: atom_id res chain seq x y z
N MET A 1 16.84 -0.09 -13.44
CA MET A 1 17.32 0.28 -12.10
C MET A 1 18.73 -0.24 -11.88
N ALA A 2 19.65 0.66 -11.51
CA ALA A 2 20.98 0.30 -11.02
C ALA A 2 21.30 1.03 -9.71
N VAL A 3 21.57 0.27 -8.64
CA VAL A 3 22.12 0.85 -7.41
C VAL A 3 23.64 0.92 -7.55
N HIS A 4 24.18 2.13 -7.52
CA HIS A 4 25.61 2.38 -7.62
C HIS A 4 26.23 2.47 -6.22
N VAL A 5 27.22 1.63 -5.94
CA VAL A 5 28.03 1.70 -4.71
C VAL A 5 29.33 2.42 -5.02
N ILE A 6 29.56 3.58 -4.42
CA ILE A 6 30.75 4.41 -4.60
C ILE A 6 31.66 4.21 -3.40
N ALA A 7 32.85 3.65 -3.64
CA ALA A 7 33.93 3.50 -2.66
C ALA A 7 33.51 2.90 -1.31
N SER A 8 32.53 1.98 -1.30
CA SER A 8 31.94 1.37 -0.10
C SER A 8 31.42 2.38 0.95
N SER A 9 31.19 3.63 0.55
CA SER A 9 30.84 4.74 1.46
C SER A 9 29.51 5.40 1.10
N LEU A 10 29.06 5.28 -0.16
CA LEU A 10 27.83 5.90 -0.65
C LEU A 10 27.10 4.94 -1.59
N MET A 11 25.79 4.83 -1.43
CA MET A 11 24.89 4.18 -2.38
C MET A 11 23.91 5.20 -2.94
N THR A 12 23.75 5.19 -4.26
CA THR A 12 22.80 6.03 -4.98
C THR A 12 22.03 5.19 -5.99
N SER A 13 20.80 5.60 -6.30
CA SER A 13 20.01 5.03 -7.39
C SER A 13 19.78 6.11 -8.46
N ASP A 14 19.56 5.68 -9.70
CA ASP A 14 19.11 6.52 -10.81
C ASP A 14 17.62 6.90 -10.69
N SER A 15 16.81 6.03 -10.07
CA SER A 15 15.36 6.20 -9.98
C SER A 15 14.84 6.95 -8.73
N THR A 16 15.69 7.27 -7.76
CA THR A 16 15.25 7.94 -6.52
C THR A 16 16.25 8.98 -6.02
N PRO A 17 15.81 10.14 -5.50
CA PRO A 17 16.70 11.13 -4.90
C PRO A 17 17.31 10.66 -3.58
N HIS A 18 16.78 9.58 -2.99
CA HIS A 18 17.28 9.03 -1.74
C HIS A 18 18.62 8.31 -1.90
N ARG A 19 19.43 8.37 -0.84
CA ARG A 19 20.81 7.84 -0.84
C ARG A 19 21.09 7.12 0.48
N ALA A 20 22.00 6.15 0.44
CA ALA A 20 22.53 5.52 1.63
C ALA A 20 23.99 5.91 1.86
N ARG A 21 24.37 6.22 3.10
CA ARG A 21 25.74 6.55 3.50
C ARG A 21 26.26 5.51 4.47
N SER A 22 27.49 5.05 4.27
CA SER A 22 28.17 4.17 5.22
C SER A 22 28.54 4.94 6.49
N VAL A 23 28.35 4.30 7.64
CA VAL A 23 28.77 4.81 8.95
C VAL A 23 29.86 3.95 9.59
N GLY A 24 30.50 3.08 8.79
CA GLY A 24 31.51 2.12 9.25
C GLY A 24 30.93 0.76 9.65
N HIS A 25 31.78 -0.26 9.80
CA HIS A 25 31.40 -1.61 10.22
C HIS A 25 30.24 -2.24 9.39
N GLU A 26 30.26 -2.03 8.07
CA GLU A 26 29.22 -2.51 7.14
C GLU A 26 27.81 -1.98 7.46
N ARG A 27 27.72 -0.87 8.20
CA ARG A 27 26.48 -0.20 8.56
C ARG A 27 26.20 1.00 7.68
N TRP A 28 24.92 1.22 7.42
CA TRP A 28 24.42 2.21 6.48
C TRP A 28 23.25 2.98 7.09
N VAL A 29 23.16 4.27 6.75
CA VAL A 29 21.99 5.11 7.03
C VAL A 29 21.38 5.57 5.72
N VAL A 30 20.05 5.59 5.62
CA VAL A 30 19.33 6.00 4.40
C VAL A 30 18.61 7.31 4.67
N SER A 31 18.64 8.24 3.72
CA SER A 31 18.18 9.62 3.94
C SER A 31 16.72 9.76 4.40
N TYR A 32 15.83 8.84 4.03
CA TYR A 32 14.42 8.84 4.46
C TYR A 32 14.13 7.98 5.71
N LEU A 33 15.13 7.29 6.26
CA LEU A 33 15.01 6.44 7.45
C LEU A 33 15.91 6.97 8.58
N PRO A 34 15.65 8.18 9.10
CA PRO A 34 16.47 8.75 10.16
C PRO A 34 16.47 7.86 11.42
N GLY A 35 17.62 7.77 12.08
CA GLY A 35 17.79 7.00 13.32
C GLY A 35 17.86 5.48 13.12
N ARG A 36 17.84 4.96 11.90
CA ARG A 36 18.02 3.53 11.62
C ARG A 36 19.40 3.24 11.04
N THR A 37 20.04 2.22 11.61
CA THR A 37 21.32 1.69 11.14
C THR A 37 21.09 0.34 10.47
N LEU A 38 21.26 0.29 9.16
CA LEU A 38 20.96 -0.84 8.30
C LEU A 38 22.22 -1.60 7.89
N THR A 39 22.05 -2.88 7.55
CA THR A 39 23.06 -3.62 6.78
C THR A 39 23.09 -3.15 5.33
N CYS A 40 24.13 -3.51 4.58
CA CYS A 40 24.23 -3.25 3.14
C CYS A 40 22.97 -3.73 2.38
N ALA A 41 22.56 -4.99 2.59
CA ALA A 41 21.38 -5.55 1.92
C ALA A 41 20.09 -4.79 2.27
N GLN A 42 19.91 -4.40 3.53
CA GLN A 42 18.76 -3.62 3.96
C GLN A 42 18.77 -2.20 3.36
N ALA A 43 19.94 -1.58 3.22
CA ALA A 43 20.07 -0.27 2.58
C ALA A 43 19.71 -0.33 1.09
N VAL A 44 20.12 -1.39 0.38
CA VAL A 44 19.69 -1.64 -1.01
C VAL A 44 18.18 -1.84 -1.08
N SER A 45 17.60 -2.64 -0.19
CA SER A 45 16.14 -2.82 -0.14
C SER A 45 15.41 -1.52 0.16
N ALA A 46 15.93 -0.67 1.04
CA ALA A 46 15.35 0.64 1.32
C ALA A 46 15.37 1.55 0.07
N LEU A 47 16.47 1.57 -0.68
CA LEU A 47 16.53 2.33 -1.94
C LEU A 47 15.52 1.81 -2.98
N LYS A 48 15.32 0.49 -3.06
CA LYS A 48 14.29 -0.12 -3.91
C LYS A 48 12.88 0.29 -3.49
N VAL A 49 12.60 0.31 -2.19
CA VAL A 49 11.29 0.78 -1.67
C VAL A 49 11.05 2.24 -2.06
N ALA A 50 12.06 3.09 -1.90
CA ALA A 50 11.98 4.51 -2.25
C ALA A 50 11.82 4.79 -3.76
N GLU A 51 12.01 3.78 -4.61
CA GLU A 51 11.75 3.84 -6.05
C GLU A 51 10.34 3.35 -6.40
N VAL A 52 9.90 2.23 -5.80
CA VAL A 52 8.59 1.63 -6.16
C VAL A 52 7.41 2.41 -5.58
N VAL A 53 7.57 3.01 -4.39
CA VAL A 53 6.46 3.63 -3.67
C VAL A 53 5.85 4.83 -4.40
N PRO A 54 6.62 5.77 -4.99
CA PRO A 54 6.05 6.88 -5.77
C PRO A 54 5.13 6.42 -6.91
N ASP A 55 5.62 5.54 -7.80
CA ASP A 55 4.83 5.05 -8.94
C ASP A 55 3.55 4.33 -8.50
N LEU A 56 3.62 3.56 -7.41
CA LEU A 56 2.47 2.89 -6.82
C LEU A 56 1.46 3.91 -6.26
N LEU A 57 1.93 4.93 -5.54
CA LEU A 57 1.08 5.98 -4.99
C LEU A 57 0.42 6.81 -6.08
N ASP A 58 1.11 7.11 -7.17
CA ASP A 58 0.55 7.82 -8.32
C ASP A 58 -0.58 6.99 -8.97
N SER A 59 -0.32 5.70 -9.21
CA SER A 59 -1.32 4.78 -9.78
C SER A 59 -2.56 4.64 -8.89
N VAL A 60 -2.38 4.56 -7.57
CA VAL A 60 -3.50 4.50 -6.62
C VAL A 60 -4.20 5.85 -6.50
N GLY A 61 -3.47 6.96 -6.57
CA GLY A 61 -4.02 8.31 -6.52
C GLY A 61 -5.01 8.58 -7.65
N GLU A 62 -4.64 8.24 -8.89
CA GLU A 62 -5.52 8.39 -10.05
C GLU A 62 -6.86 7.65 -9.88
N LEU A 63 -6.84 6.47 -9.25
CA LEU A 63 -8.03 5.67 -8.96
C LEU A 63 -8.80 6.20 -7.74
N ALA A 64 -8.09 6.61 -6.69
CA ALA A 64 -8.66 7.14 -5.46
C ALA A 64 -9.44 8.44 -5.72
N ASP A 65 -8.93 9.28 -6.62
CA ASP A 65 -9.60 10.51 -7.05
C ASP A 65 -10.99 10.24 -7.66
N GLN A 66 -11.18 9.10 -8.35
CA GLN A 66 -12.47 8.71 -8.92
C GLN A 66 -13.54 8.40 -7.86
N VAL A 67 -13.11 8.06 -6.65
CA VAL A 67 -13.99 7.73 -5.52
C VAL A 67 -13.94 8.79 -4.41
N GLY A 68 -13.28 9.92 -4.66
CA GLY A 68 -13.19 11.04 -3.72
C GLY A 68 -12.31 10.77 -2.50
N LEU A 69 -11.30 9.91 -2.64
CA LEU A 69 -10.34 9.58 -1.59
C LEU A 69 -8.94 10.06 -1.95
N THR A 70 -8.11 10.35 -0.96
CA THR A 70 -6.67 10.46 -1.17
C THR A 70 -6.05 9.07 -1.36
N ALA A 71 -4.91 9.00 -2.04
CA ALA A 71 -4.20 7.73 -2.26
C ALA A 71 -3.93 6.96 -0.95
N LEU A 72 -3.51 7.66 0.11
CA LEU A 72 -3.22 7.03 1.41
C LEU A 72 -4.48 6.54 2.13
N GLU A 73 -5.60 7.25 2.01
CA GLU A 73 -6.88 6.77 2.54
C GLU A 73 -7.33 5.51 1.80
N ALA A 74 -7.24 5.50 0.46
CA ALA A 74 -7.58 4.34 -0.34
C ALA A 74 -6.73 3.12 0.01
N VAL A 75 -5.41 3.27 0.13
CA VAL A 75 -4.50 2.20 0.58
C VAL A 75 -4.89 1.71 1.98
N GLY A 76 -5.08 2.63 2.93
CA GLY A 76 -5.45 2.29 4.30
C GLY A 76 -6.77 1.52 4.37
N MET A 77 -7.81 1.99 3.69
CA MET A 77 -9.11 1.34 3.66
C MET A 77 -9.05 -0.03 2.99
N ALA A 78 -8.37 -0.16 1.85
CA ALA A 78 -8.26 -1.42 1.13
C ALA A 78 -7.51 -2.51 1.93
N ILE A 79 -6.54 -2.12 2.77
CA ILE A 79 -5.78 -3.06 3.61
C ILE A 79 -6.52 -3.42 4.90
N HIS A 80 -7.22 -2.46 5.51
CA HIS A 80 -7.75 -2.62 6.87
C HIS A 80 -9.26 -2.90 6.95
N GLN A 81 -10.05 -2.60 5.91
CA GLN A 81 -11.48 -2.86 5.94
C GLN A 81 -11.79 -4.31 5.58
N ALA A 82 -12.62 -4.94 6.42
CA ALA A 82 -13.08 -6.30 6.17
C ALA A 82 -14.05 -6.33 4.97
N PRO A 83 -13.95 -7.34 4.08
CA PRO A 83 -14.97 -7.61 3.10
C PRO A 83 -16.33 -7.86 3.76
N TRP A 84 -17.40 -7.50 3.06
CA TRP A 84 -18.77 -7.69 3.52
C TRP A 84 -19.09 -9.14 3.94
N ASP A 85 -18.41 -10.12 3.33
CA ASP A 85 -18.61 -11.56 3.59
C ASP A 85 -17.96 -12.07 4.89
N GLU A 86 -17.05 -11.30 5.50
CA GLU A 86 -16.40 -11.67 6.78
C GLU A 86 -17.14 -11.15 8.02
N LEU A 87 -18.15 -10.31 7.84
CA LEU A 87 -19.06 -9.98 8.94
C LEU A 87 -19.91 -11.21 9.24
N PRO A 88 -19.92 -11.71 10.49
CA PRO A 88 -20.84 -12.77 10.87
C PRO A 88 -22.24 -12.29 10.53
N HIS A 89 -22.85 -12.94 9.54
CA HIS A 89 -24.23 -12.65 9.17
C HIS A 89 -25.03 -12.73 10.46
N PRO A 90 -25.72 -11.67 10.89
CA PRO A 90 -26.60 -11.78 12.04
C PRO A 90 -27.56 -12.92 11.71
N ARG A 91 -27.46 -14.02 12.45
CA ARG A 91 -28.22 -15.26 12.20
C ARG A 91 -29.66 -14.85 11.92
N GLY A 92 -30.05 -15.00 10.65
CA GLY A 92 -31.30 -14.48 10.15
C GLY A 92 -32.45 -15.02 10.98
N THR A 93 -33.14 -14.12 11.66
CA THR A 93 -34.58 -14.25 11.84
C THR A 93 -35.20 -13.21 10.92
N TYR A 94 -35.14 -13.45 9.62
CA TYR A 94 -36.00 -12.71 8.71
C TYR A 94 -37.41 -13.28 8.88
N PRO A 95 -38.41 -12.50 9.31
CA PRO A 95 -39.79 -12.96 9.26
C PRO A 95 -40.14 -13.13 7.79
N THR A 96 -40.60 -14.32 7.44
CA THR A 96 -41.20 -14.64 6.14
C THR A 96 -42.33 -13.65 5.86
N SER A 97 -42.08 -12.65 5.02
CA SER A 97 -43.15 -11.89 4.39
C SER A 97 -43.94 -12.85 3.51
N HIS A 98 -45.13 -13.25 3.97
CA HIS A 98 -46.15 -13.83 3.12
C HIS A 98 -46.46 -12.82 2.00
N SER A 99 -45.76 -12.98 0.87
CA SER A 99 -46.11 -12.34 -0.38
C SER A 99 -47.32 -13.10 -0.94
N THR A 100 -48.51 -12.68 -0.54
CA THR A 100 -49.74 -13.09 -1.22
C THR A 100 -49.73 -12.44 -2.60
N TYR A 101 -49.22 -13.17 -3.58
CA TYR A 101 -49.44 -12.87 -4.99
C TYR A 101 -50.92 -13.11 -5.30
N ILE A 102 -51.68 -12.04 -5.53
CA ILE A 102 -53.00 -12.12 -6.16
C ILE A 102 -52.76 -12.00 -7.67
N PRO A 103 -52.98 -13.04 -8.49
CA PRO A 103 -52.97 -12.87 -9.93
C PRO A 103 -54.16 -12.01 -10.32
N ALA A 104 -53.89 -10.95 -11.10
CA ALA A 104 -54.93 -10.25 -11.82
C ALA A 104 -55.55 -11.23 -12.83
N GLU A 105 -56.74 -11.75 -12.50
CA GLU A 105 -57.54 -12.48 -13.47
C GLU A 105 -57.96 -11.55 -14.61
N VAL A 106 -57.94 -12.16 -15.78
CA VAL A 106 -58.17 -11.64 -17.11
C VAL A 106 -59.67 -11.64 -17.39
N ALA A 107 -60.12 -10.70 -18.23
CA ALA A 107 -61.44 -10.52 -18.86
C ALA A 107 -62.40 -9.53 -18.19
#